data_AF-A0A924DVM0-F1
#
_entry.id   AF-A0A924DVM0-F1
#
_cell.length_a   1.000
_cell.length_b   1.000
_cell.length_c   1.000
_cell.angle_alpha   90.00
_cell.angle_beta   90.00
_cell.angle_gamma   90.00
#
_symmetry.space_group_name_H-M   'P 1'
#
loop_
_entity.id
_entity.type
_entity.pdbx_description
1 polymer ?
#
loop_
_entity_poly.entity_id
_entity_poly.type
_entity_poly.pdbx_seq_one_letter_code
_entity_poly.pdbx_strand_id
1 'polypeptide(L)' 'GTGFGMPIVKAYTHMFGGRVEASSSQKEEDSGTTISLYLPNIEVYNKMSETQTYLQ' A
#
# COMPACT_ATOMS: atom_id res chain seq x y z
N GLY A 1 2.10 -10.74 -19.22
CA GLY A 1 2.89 -9.97 -18.24
C GLY A 1 3.68 -10.91 -17.34
N THR A 2 4.72 -10.43 -16.68
CA THR A 2 5.69 -11.24 -15.90
C THR A 2 5.22 -11.63 -14.49
N GLY A 3 4.05 -11.17 -14.03
CA GLY A 3 3.51 -11.49 -12.70
C GLY A 3 4.08 -10.66 -11.54
N PHE A 4 5.02 -9.75 -11.80
CA PHE A 4 5.68 -8.95 -10.75
C PHE A 4 4.93 -7.67 -10.34
N GLY A 5 3.85 -7.30 -11.01
CA GLY A 5 3.15 -6.02 -10.74
C GLY A 5 2.69 -5.89 -9.29
N MET A 6 1.96 -6.90 -8.78
CA MET A 6 1.42 -6.86 -7.42
C MET A 6 2.49 -6.95 -6.31
N PRO A 7 3.51 -7.81 -6.45
CA PRO A 7 4.68 -7.77 -5.58
C PRO A 7 5.38 -6.40 -5.52
N ILE A 8 5.57 -5.74 -6.66
CA ILE A 8 6.21 -4.41 -6.74
C ILE A 8 5.38 -3.36 -6.01
N VAL A 9 4.06 -3.31 -6.29
CA VAL A 9 3.17 -2.35 -5.62
C VAL A 9 3.17 -2.58 -4.11
N LYS A 10 3.08 -3.84 -3.66
CA LYS A 10 3.13 -4.17 -2.23
C LYS A 10 4.43 -3.70 -1.57
N ALA A 11 5.57 -3.88 -2.24
CA ALA A 11 6.87 -3.42 -1.74
C ALA A 11 6.90 -1.89 -1.57
N TYR A 12 6.55 -1.12 -2.60
CA TYR A 12 6.55 0.33 -2.53
C TYR A 12 5.55 0.87 -1.50
N THR A 13 4.32 0.36 -1.52
CA THR A 13 3.30 0.81 -0.57
C THR A 13 3.74 0.57 0.87
N HIS A 14 4.38 -0.56 1.16
CA HIS A 14 4.94 -0.85 2.49
C HIS A 14 6.12 0.07 2.86
N MET A 15 7.02 0.35 1.91
CA MET A 15 8.15 1.27 2.13
C MET A 15 7.70 2.67 2.57
N PHE A 16 6.57 3.14 2.05
CA PHE A 16 6.02 4.46 2.40
C PHE A 16 5.03 4.41 3.58
N GLY A 17 5.01 3.32 4.37
CA GLY A 17 4.13 3.20 5.54
C GLY A 17 2.64 3.02 5.20
N GLY A 18 2.34 2.70 3.95
CA GLY A 18 1.00 2.34 3.49
C GLY A 18 0.75 0.84 3.52
N ARG A 19 -0.42 0.43 3.02
CA ARG A 19 -0.76 -0.98 2.76
C ARG A 19 -1.64 -1.14 1.52
N VAL A 20 -1.56 -2.32 0.90
CA VAL A 20 -2.42 -2.71 -0.23
C VAL A 20 -3.15 -3.99 0.12
N GLU A 21 -4.45 -4.03 -0.17
CA GLU A 21 -5.32 -5.17 0.07
C GLU A 21 -6.05 -5.54 -1.21
N ALA A 22 -6.26 -6.83 -1.42
CA ALA A 22 -7.06 -7.35 -2.52
C ALA A 22 -8.23 -8.14 -1.92
N SER A 23 -9.45 -7.79 -2.30
CA SER A 23 -10.64 -8.59 -1.99
C SER A 23 -11.28 -9.05 -3.29
N SER A 24 -11.72 -10.30 -3.31
CA SER A 24 -12.42 -10.86 -4.46
C SER A 24 -13.83 -11.24 -4.03
N SER A 25 -14.81 -10.79 -4.81
CA SER A 25 -16.21 -11.18 -4.69
C SER A 25 -16.54 -12.14 -5.83
N GLN A 26 -17.16 -13.26 -5.49
CA GLN A 26 -17.72 -14.21 -6.46
C GLN A 26 -19.25 -14.20 -6.44
N LYS A 27 -19.87 -13.09 -6.04
CA LYS A 27 -21.32 -12.93 -6.19
C LYS A 27 -21.62 -12.65 -7.66
N GLU A 28 -22.23 -13.61 -8.34
CA GLU A 28 -22.67 -13.61 -9.74
C GLU A 28 -22.60 -12.23 -10.45
N GLU A 29 -23.52 -11.31 -10.16
CA GLU A 29 -23.64 -10.00 -10.83
C GLU A 29 -22.62 -8.94 -10.35
N ASP A 30 -22.04 -9.10 -9.16
CA ASP A 30 -21.02 -8.24 -8.54
C ASP A 30 -19.65 -8.96 -8.45
N SER A 31 -19.36 -9.85 -9.41
CA SER A 31 -18.12 -10.60 -9.42
C SER A 31 -16.97 -9.68 -9.85
N GLY A 32 -15.92 -9.66 -9.03
CA GLY A 32 -14.86 -8.68 -9.22
C GLY A 32 -13.73 -8.81 -8.22
N THR A 33 -12.62 -8.16 -8.55
CA THR A 33 -11.50 -7.98 -7.62
C THR A 33 -11.37 -6.49 -7.32
N THR A 34 -11.48 -6.15 -6.05
CA THR A 34 -11.23 -4.80 -5.56
C THR A 34 -9.82 -4.73 -5.02
N ILE A 35 -9.05 -3.74 -5.48
CA ILE A 35 -7.73 -3.41 -4.94
C ILE A 35 -7.86 -2.13 -4.13
N SER A 36 -7.63 -2.21 -2.83
CA SER A 36 -7.68 -1.08 -1.91
C SER A 36 -6.26 -0.65 -1.55
N LEU A 37 -5.93 0.62 -1.82
CA LEU A 37 -4.65 1.23 -1.49
C LEU A 37 -4.82 2.22 -0.34
N TYR A 38 -4.05 2.04 0.71
CA TYR A 38 -4.04 2.93 1.87
C TYR A 38 -2.66 3.58 1.96
N LEU A 39 -2.61 4.90 1.85
CA LEU A 39 -1.38 5.68 1.96
C LEU A 39 -1.48 6.58 3.21
N PRO A 40 -0.40 6.77 3.97
CA PRO A 40 -0.40 7.71 5.08
C PRO A 40 -0.51 9.15 4.57
N ASN A 41 -1.07 10.02 5.41
CA ASN A 41 -1.08 11.45 5.15
C ASN A 41 0.38 11.98 5.14
N ILE A 42 0.71 12.83 4.17
CA ILE A 42 2.04 13.41 3.95
C ILE A 42 2.59 14.09 5.21
N GLU A 43 1.73 14.69 6.03
CA GLU A 43 2.12 15.33 7.30
C GLU A 43 2.71 14.34 8.33
N VAL A 44 2.27 13.08 8.31
CA VAL A 44 2.74 12.03 9.23
C VAL A 44 4.07 11.46 8.76
N TYR A 45 4.27 11.34 7.44
CA TYR A 45 5.52 10.83 6.86
C TYR A 45 6.71 11.76 7.16
N ASN A 46 6.53 13.07 7.06
CA ASN A 46 7.57 14.05 7.39
C ASN A 46 7.99 13.98 8.87
N LYS A 47 7.04 13.82 9.81
CA LYS A 47 7.36 13.65 11.24
C LYS A 47 8.17 12.38 11.52
N MET A 48 7.85 11.27 10.86
CA MET A 48 8.62 10.02 11.00
C MET A 48 10.04 10.13 10.43
N SER A 49 10.22 10.84 9.31
CA SER A 49 11.54 11.08 8.73
C SER A 49 12.41 12.00 9.58
N GLU A 50 11.82 12.99 10.24
CA GLU A 50 12.56 13.90 11.14
C GLU A 50 13.01 13.18 12.41
N THR A 51 12.17 12.34 13.01
CA THR A 51 12.49 11.65 14.27
C THR A 51 13.67 10.67 14.13
N GLN A 52 13.91 10.11 12.94
CA GLN A 52 15.04 9.21 12.68
C GLN A 52 16.38 9.94 12.54
N THR A 53 16.39 11.22 12.16
CA THR A 53 17.61 12.04 12.04
C THR A 53 18.16 12.45 13.40
N TYR A 54 17.33 12.54 14.44
CA TYR A 54 17.76 12.96 15.79
C TYR A 54 18.23 11.81 16.70
N LEU A 55 18.15 10.56 16.24
CA LEU A 55 18.55 9.37 17.01
C LEU A 55 19.82 8.68 16.45
N GLN A 56 20.51 9.33 15.49
CA GLN A 56 21.84 8.95 15.01
C GLN A 56 22.89 9.95 15.49
#